data_AF-A0A1E1WNQ9-F1
#
_entry.id   AF-A0A1E1WNQ9-F1
#
_cell.length_a   1.000
_cell.length_b   1.000
_cell.length_c   1.000
_cell.angle_alpha   90.00
_cell.angle_beta   90.00
_cell.angle_gamma   90.00
#
_symmetry.space_group_name_H-M   'P 1'
#
loop_
_entity.id
_entity.type
_entity.pdbx_description
1 polymer ?
#
loop_
_entity_poly.entity_id
_entity_poly.type
_entity_poly.pdbx_seq_one_letter_code
_entity_poly.pdbx_strand_id
1 'polypeptide(L)'
;DKLPHWSTEQCNSIAGSDGSIFPPHITRNDTLAVYDKDLCRLLPLKYLRDVESASGVEGYRFTPPEDVFADDEHNRCFCPAGPPCAPNGLFNVSLCQYDSPIMLSFPHFYLADDSLR
;
A
#
# COMPACT_ATOMS: atom_id res chain seq x y z
N ASP A 1 18.01 -7.43 1.49
CA ASP A 1 17.86 -5.97 1.61
C ASP A 1 16.52 -5.60 2.24
N LYS A 2 16.46 -4.47 2.95
CA LYS A 2 15.28 -3.96 3.66
C LYS A 2 15.36 -2.44 3.78
N LEU A 3 14.22 -1.80 4.00
CA LEU A 3 14.16 -0.37 4.31
C LEU A 3 14.67 -0.10 5.73
N PRO A 4 15.18 1.12 6.01
CA PRO A 4 15.60 1.51 7.34
C PRO A 4 14.59 2.39 8.10
N HIS A 5 13.40 2.64 7.54
CA HIS A 5 12.52 3.74 8.00
C HIS A 5 11.47 3.33 9.03
N TRP A 6 10.99 2.08 8.98
CA TRP A 6 9.83 1.62 9.75
C TRP A 6 10.24 0.86 11.00
N SER A 7 9.33 0.68 11.96
CA SER A 7 9.69 0.12 13.28
C SER A 7 9.78 -1.42 13.31
N THR A 8 9.33 -2.13 12.27
CA THR A 8 9.35 -3.60 12.21
C THR A 8 9.99 -4.12 10.93
N GLU A 9 10.59 -5.31 10.98
CA GLU A 9 11.16 -5.98 9.81
C GLU A 9 10.12 -6.22 8.72
N GLN A 10 8.88 -6.55 9.09
CA GLN A 10 7.80 -6.80 8.14
C GLN A 10 7.47 -5.54 7.33
N CYS A 11 7.41 -4.38 7.97
CA CYS A 11 7.08 -3.12 7.28
C CYS A 11 8.26 -2.56 6.49
N ASN A 12 9.49 -2.93 6.90
CA ASN A 12 10.71 -2.67 6.14
C ASN A 12 10.98 -3.66 4.99
N SER A 13 10.15 -4.69 4.83
CA SER A 13 10.30 -5.65 3.75
C SER A 13 10.10 -4.99 2.38
N ILE A 14 10.89 -5.44 1.41
CA ILE A 14 10.77 -5.08 -0.01
C ILE A 14 10.46 -6.31 -0.88
N ALA A 15 10.01 -7.41 -0.26
CA ALA A 15 9.69 -8.67 -0.93
C ALA A 15 8.37 -8.57 -1.72
N GLY A 16 8.43 -7.91 -2.88
CA GLY A 16 7.33 -7.76 -3.84
C GLY A 16 7.87 -7.53 -5.26
N SER A 17 6.99 -7.45 -6.26
CA SER A 17 7.38 -7.01 -7.60
C SER A 17 7.27 -5.48 -7.70
N ASP A 18 7.74 -4.91 -8.81
CA ASP A 18 7.54 -3.49 -9.14
C ASP A 18 6.10 -3.19 -9.65
N GLY A 19 5.22 -4.19 -9.67
CA GLY A 19 3.84 -4.08 -10.14
C GLY A 19 3.65 -4.27 -11.64
N SER A 20 4.71 -4.38 -12.43
CA SER A 20 4.62 -4.59 -13.88
C SER A 20 4.27 -6.04 -14.25
N ILE A 21 4.82 -7.00 -13.50
CA ILE A 21 4.68 -8.45 -13.70
C ILE A 21 4.63 -9.15 -12.34
N PHE A 22 3.95 -10.28 -12.27
CA PHE A 22 3.85 -11.15 -11.10
C PHE A 22 4.15 -12.61 -11.47
N PRO A 23 4.48 -13.48 -10.51
CA PRO A 23 4.67 -14.91 -10.76
C PRO A 23 3.48 -15.55 -11.47
N PRO A 24 3.69 -16.60 -12.29
CA PRO A 24 2.60 -17.31 -12.96
C PRO A 24 1.72 -18.08 -11.97
N HIS A 25 0.55 -18.53 -12.45
CA HIS A 25 -0.42 -19.34 -11.69
C HIS A 25 -1.07 -18.65 -10.48
N ILE A 26 -1.33 -17.35 -10.60
CA ILE A 26 -2.09 -16.56 -9.61
C ILE A 26 -3.49 -17.13 -9.45
N THR A 27 -3.98 -17.15 -8.21
CA THR A 27 -5.30 -17.57 -7.78
C THR A 27 -6.04 -16.44 -7.09
N ARG A 28 -7.36 -16.58 -6.91
CA ARG A 28 -8.20 -15.58 -6.21
C ARG A 28 -7.85 -15.40 -4.73
N ASN A 29 -7.13 -16.35 -4.12
CA ASN A 29 -6.73 -16.31 -2.71
C ASN A 29 -5.37 -15.65 -2.48
N ASP A 30 -4.61 -15.40 -3.55
CA ASP A 30 -3.28 -14.83 -3.43
C ASP A 30 -3.35 -13.35 -3.02
N THR A 31 -2.32 -12.92 -2.31
CA THR A 31 -2.07 -11.49 -2.06
C THR A 31 -0.84 -11.09 -2.84
N LEU A 32 -1.02 -10.24 -3.83
CA LEU A 32 0.09 -9.69 -4.60
C LEU A 32 0.68 -8.50 -3.83
N ALA A 33 1.98 -8.31 -3.88
CA ALA A 33 2.65 -7.20 -3.22
C ALA A 33 3.43 -6.39 -4.25
N VAL A 34 3.21 -5.08 -4.26
CA VAL A 34 3.95 -4.13 -5.08
C VAL A 34 4.87 -3.32 -4.19
N TYR A 35 6.15 -3.25 -4.53
CA TYR A 35 7.05 -2.27 -3.95
C TYR A 35 7.09 -1.05 -4.89
N ASP A 36 6.59 0.09 -4.39
CA ASP A 36 6.74 1.38 -5.06
C ASP A 36 7.74 2.23 -4.26
N LYS A 37 8.76 2.75 -4.95
CA LYS A 37 9.80 3.57 -4.33
C LYS A 37 9.25 4.85 -3.70
N ASP A 38 8.16 5.39 -4.24
CA ASP A 38 7.55 6.63 -3.77
C ASP A 38 6.62 6.38 -2.58
N LEU A 39 6.07 5.16 -2.44
CA LEU A 39 5.34 4.73 -1.24
C LEU A 39 6.28 4.29 -0.12
N CYS A 40 7.50 3.86 -0.44
CA CYS A 40 8.48 3.37 0.54
C CYS A 40 7.93 2.26 1.46
N ARG A 41 7.01 1.45 0.95
CA ARG A 41 6.47 0.26 1.62
C ARG A 41 5.92 -0.70 0.58
N LEU A 42 5.72 -1.95 0.98
CA LEU A 42 4.92 -2.87 0.18
C LEU A 42 3.45 -2.46 0.24
N LEU A 43 2.84 -2.40 -0.94
CA LEU A 43 1.41 -2.21 -1.15
C LEU A 43 0.78 -3.58 -1.45
N PRO A 44 0.01 -4.16 -0.51
CA PRO A 44 -0.71 -5.40 -0.76
C PRO A 44 -1.90 -5.14 -1.70
N LEU A 45 -2.14 -6.06 -2.64
CA LEU A 45 -3.28 -6.08 -3.53
C LEU A 45 -4.08 -7.37 -3.30
N LYS A 46 -5.40 -7.21 -3.12
CA LYS A 46 -6.35 -8.30 -2.90
C LYS A 46 -7.26 -8.47 -4.11
N TYR A 47 -7.66 -9.70 -4.38
CA TYR A 47 -8.61 -10.01 -5.44
C TYR A 47 -9.94 -9.29 -5.16
N LEU A 48 -10.43 -8.56 -6.17
CA LEU A 48 -11.72 -7.90 -6.14
C LEU A 48 -12.76 -8.70 -6.94
N ARG A 49 -12.44 -9.03 -8.21
CA ARG A 49 -13.34 -9.75 -9.12
C ARG A 49 -12.65 -10.21 -10.39
N ASP A 50 -13.25 -11.21 -11.04
CA ASP A 50 -12.94 -11.57 -12.42
C ASP A 50 -13.31 -10.44 -13.38
N VAL A 51 -12.54 -10.31 -14.46
CA VAL A 51 -12.74 -9.34 -15.55
C VAL A 51 -12.44 -9.99 -16.89
N GLU A 52 -12.98 -9.41 -17.95
CA GLU A 52 -12.69 -9.81 -19.32
C GLU A 52 -12.19 -8.58 -20.07
N SER A 53 -11.09 -8.70 -20.82
CA SER A 53 -10.60 -7.63 -21.67
C SER A 53 -11.53 -7.41 -22.86
N ALA A 54 -11.40 -6.27 -23.55
CA ALA A 54 -12.12 -6.04 -24.81
C ALA A 54 -11.77 -7.06 -25.91
N SER A 55 -10.66 -7.79 -25.76
CA SER A 55 -10.20 -8.85 -26.65
C SER A 55 -10.57 -10.26 -26.19
N GLY A 56 -11.40 -10.40 -25.15
CA GLY A 56 -11.88 -11.70 -24.65
C GLY A 56 -10.90 -12.44 -23.75
N VAL A 57 -9.90 -11.75 -23.18
CA VAL A 57 -8.93 -12.35 -22.25
C VAL A 57 -9.48 -12.26 -20.84
N GLU A 58 -9.70 -13.41 -20.21
CA GLU A 58 -10.06 -13.49 -18.80
C GLU A 58 -8.90 -13.03 -17.91
N GLY A 59 -9.22 -12.28 -16.86
CA GLY A 59 -8.24 -11.79 -15.90
C GLY A 59 -8.85 -11.58 -14.52
N TYR A 60 -7.97 -11.35 -13.56
CA TYR A 60 -8.34 -11.03 -12.19
C TYR A 60 -8.03 -9.57 -11.92
N ARG A 61 -9.02 -8.83 -11.42
CA ARG A 61 -8.79 -7.48 -10.92
C ARG A 61 -8.40 -7.55 -9.45
N PHE A 62 -7.20 -7.07 -9.16
CA PHE A 62 -6.71 -6.85 -7.82
C PHE A 62 -6.72 -5.36 -7.47
N THR A 63 -6.91 -5.04 -6.20
CA THR A 63 -6.95 -3.65 -5.70
C THR A 63 -6.31 -3.59 -4.31
N PRO A 64 -5.71 -2.45 -3.89
CA PRO A 64 -5.34 -2.28 -2.50
C PRO A 64 -6.56 -2.46 -1.60
N PRO A 65 -6.42 -3.11 -0.43
CA PRO A 65 -7.53 -3.19 0.51
C PRO A 65 -7.84 -1.80 1.08
N GLU A 66 -9.09 -1.57 1.47
CA GLU A 66 -9.56 -0.24 1.89
C GLU A 66 -8.88 0.27 3.16
N ASP A 67 -8.34 -0.65 3.97
CA ASP A 67 -7.66 -0.38 5.23
C ASP A 67 -6.13 -0.16 5.08
N VAL A 68 -5.61 -0.12 3.85
CA VAL A 68 -4.15 -0.08 3.61
C VAL A 68 -3.46 1.16 4.20
N PHE A 69 -4.21 2.25 4.36
CA PHE A 69 -3.78 3.49 5.02
C PHE A 69 -4.65 3.86 6.23
N ALA A 70 -5.35 2.88 6.82
CA ALA A 70 -6.17 3.12 8.00
C ALA A 70 -5.31 3.35 9.24
N ASP A 71 -5.84 4.11 10.22
CA ASP A 71 -5.25 4.20 11.56
C ASP A 71 -5.63 2.97 12.39
N ASP A 72 -5.00 1.84 12.08
CA ASP A 72 -5.24 0.54 12.71
C ASP A 72 -3.95 -0.09 13.28
N GLU A 73 -4.06 -1.27 13.89
CA GLU A 73 -2.91 -1.95 14.49
C GLU A 73 -1.90 -2.43 13.42
N HIS A 74 -2.38 -2.86 12.25
CA HIS A 74 -1.51 -3.36 11.18
C HIS A 74 -0.61 -2.26 10.60
N ASN A 75 -1.06 -1.01 10.59
CA ASN A 75 -0.30 0.12 10.06
C ASN A 75 0.58 0.82 11.12
N ARG A 76 0.53 0.44 12.41
CA ARG A 76 1.33 1.09 13.48
C ARG A 76 2.83 1.12 13.21
N CYS A 77 3.35 0.11 12.52
CA CYS A 77 4.77 0.03 12.20
C CYS A 77 5.27 1.15 11.26
N PHE A 78 4.37 1.79 10.51
CA PHE A 78 4.66 2.93 9.64
C PHE A 78 4.66 4.27 10.39
N CYS A 79 4.50 4.24 11.71
CA CYS A 79 4.47 5.40 12.58
C CYS A 79 5.59 5.30 13.65
N PRO A 80 6.88 5.36 13.25
CA PRO A 80 8.00 5.13 14.17
C PRO A 80 8.19 6.25 15.20
N ALA A 81 7.66 7.46 14.96
CA ALA A 81 7.65 8.55 15.94
C ALA A 81 6.61 8.36 17.06
N GLY A 82 5.76 7.35 16.96
CA GLY A 82 4.64 7.11 17.86
C GLY A 82 3.45 8.05 17.61
N PRO A 83 2.32 7.83 18.31
CA PRO A 83 1.13 8.66 18.16
C PRO A 83 1.34 10.13 18.54
N PRO A 84 0.57 11.07 17.94
CA PRO A 84 -0.43 10.84 16.90
C PRO A 84 0.22 10.48 15.55
N CYS A 85 -0.29 9.42 14.93
CA CYS A 85 0.16 8.97 13.62
C CYS A 85 -0.52 9.79 12.50
N ALA A 86 -0.22 9.43 11.25
CA ALA A 86 -0.96 9.95 10.11
C ALA A 86 -2.48 9.77 10.32
N PRO A 87 -3.31 10.79 10.02
CA PRO A 87 -4.77 10.64 10.03
C PRO A 87 -5.22 9.50 9.13
N ASN A 88 -6.39 8.92 9.44
CA ASN A 88 -6.96 7.82 8.67
C ASN A 88 -7.02 8.13 7.17
N GLY A 89 -6.53 7.20 6.35
CA GLY A 89 -6.44 7.28 4.88
C GLY A 89 -5.31 8.16 4.35
N LEU A 90 -4.43 8.67 5.23
CA LEU A 90 -3.17 9.30 4.86
C LEU A 90 -1.99 8.40 5.22
N PHE A 91 -0.90 8.53 4.46
CA PHE A 91 0.35 7.84 4.73
C PHE A 91 1.50 8.86 4.79
N ASN A 92 2.20 8.92 5.91
CA ASN A 92 3.34 9.79 6.08
C ASN A 92 4.59 9.17 5.46
N VAL A 93 5.13 9.82 4.43
CA VAL A 93 6.27 9.34 3.66
C VAL A 93 7.54 10.17 3.92
N SER A 94 7.51 11.08 4.89
CA SER A 94 8.59 12.04 5.15
C SER A 94 9.95 11.36 5.35
N LEU A 95 9.99 10.24 6.08
CA LEU A 95 11.23 9.55 6.44
C LEU A 95 12.02 8.99 5.25
N CYS A 96 11.35 8.71 4.14
CA CYS A 96 12.01 8.27 2.91
C CYS A 96 12.05 9.36 1.83
N GLN A 97 11.50 10.54 2.12
CA GLN A 97 11.50 11.72 1.25
C GLN A 97 12.33 12.85 1.86
N TYR A 98 13.50 12.51 2.41
CA TYR A 98 14.48 13.47 2.95
C TYR A 98 13.90 14.41 4.01
N ASP A 99 13.04 13.87 4.89
CA ASP A 99 12.34 14.60 5.95
C ASP A 99 11.40 15.72 5.45
N SER A 100 11.07 15.72 4.15
CA SER A 100 10.07 16.63 3.58
C SER A 100 8.68 16.28 4.12
N PRO A 101 7.83 17.26 4.48
CA PRO A 101 6.52 17.02 5.11
C PRO A 101 5.46 16.58 4.09
N ILE A 102 5.66 15.41 3.47
CA ILE A 102 4.81 14.85 2.42
C ILE A 102 3.91 13.77 3.01
N MET A 103 2.62 13.89 2.73
CA MET A 103 1.59 12.89 3.05
C MET A 103 0.98 12.39 1.74
N LEU A 104 0.85 11.07 1.60
CA LEU A 104 0.19 10.44 0.46
C LEU A 104 -1.24 10.08 0.83
N SER A 105 -2.12 10.07 -0.17
CA SER A 105 -3.52 9.63 -0.06
C SER A 105 -3.96 9.03 -1.39
N PHE A 106 -5.09 8.32 -1.38
CA PHE A 106 -5.78 8.04 -2.63
C PHE A 106 -6.37 9.35 -3.21
N PRO A 107 -6.58 9.42 -4.54
CA PRO A 107 -7.14 10.61 -5.18
C PRO A 107 -8.40 11.13 -4.49
N HIS A 108 -8.54 12.45 -4.37
CA HIS A 108 -9.66 13.11 -3.69
C HIS A 108 -9.85 12.67 -2.23
N PHE A 109 -8.76 12.30 -1.53
CA PHE A 109 -8.82 11.79 -0.17
C PHE A 109 -9.79 10.61 -0.02
N TYR A 110 -9.89 9.78 -1.06
CA TYR A 110 -10.69 8.57 -1.03
C TYR A 110 -10.22 7.66 0.12
N LEU A 111 -11.18 7.12 0.89
CA LEU A 111 -10.99 6.37 2.15
C LEU A 111 -10.34 7.13 3.33
N ALA A 112 -9.96 8.40 3.15
CA ALA A 112 -9.54 9.24 4.26
C ALA A 112 -10.71 9.81 5.08
N ASP A 113 -10.37 10.40 6.22
CA ASP A 113 -11.31 11.12 7.09
C ASP A 113 -12.10 12.20 6.31
N ASP A 114 -13.41 12.31 6.60
CA ASP A 114 -14.30 13.25 5.90
C ASP A 114 -13.91 14.72 6.11
N SER A 115 -13.18 15.05 7.18
CA SER A 115 -12.65 16.40 7.40
C SER A 115 -11.62 16.86 6.37
N LEU A 116 -11.09 15.93 5.55
CA LEU A 116 -10.15 16.21 4.48
C LEU A 116 -10.83 16.37 3.10
N ARG A 117 -12.15 16.21 3.00
CA ARG A 117 -12.93 16.24 1.75
C ARG A 117 -13.74 17.51 1.56
#